data_AF-A0A2S2NQT7-F1
#
_entry.id   AF-A0A2S2NQT7-F1
#
_cell.length_a   1.000
_cell.length_b   1.000
_cell.length_c   1.000
_cell.angle_alpha   90.00
_cell.angle_beta   90.00
_cell.angle_gamma   90.00
#
_symmetry.space_group_name_H-M   'P 1'
#
loop_
_entity.id
_entity.type
_entity.pdbx_description
1 polymer ?
#
loop_
_entity_poly.entity_id
_entity_poly.type
_entity_poly.pdbx_seq_one_letter_code
_entity_poly.pdbx_strand_id
1 'polypeptide(L)'
;MTSTIGNLYRHIIRDEVTCVQYLKDRRLLLANNPMTCIKVKDGVICNGQLVEYLRNSKKRNSDGTMKKVVTLRCTKRGCQTYQSIRKDNKFFTYTDLNGRCNSQLSLCEIIEIIWFWVNLVPVNQAVNWTSRSKNTIIDWYNLCRDIPVNCFSKREKMGGHGCTVQIDES
;
A
#
# COMPACT_ATOMS: atom_id res chain seq x y z
N MET A 1 -5.85 -5.03 -21.69
CA MET A 1 -6.12 -3.57 -21.62
C MET A 1 -4.92 -2.89 -20.99
N THR A 2 -4.12 -2.19 -21.77
CA THR A 2 -3.05 -1.32 -21.26
C THR A 2 -3.71 -0.10 -20.61
N SER A 3 -3.89 -0.15 -19.30
CA SER A 3 -4.40 1.01 -18.55
C SER A 3 -3.37 2.13 -18.65
N THR A 4 -3.70 3.18 -19.39
CA THR A 4 -2.82 4.33 -19.56
C THR A 4 -2.62 5.04 -18.22
N ILE A 5 -1.46 5.69 -18.05
CA ILE A 5 -1.17 6.46 -16.84
C ILE A 5 -2.24 7.54 -16.56
N GLY A 6 -2.83 8.10 -17.62
CA GLY A 6 -3.92 9.08 -17.49
C GLY A 6 -5.18 8.49 -16.86
N ASN A 7 -5.49 7.21 -17.10
CA ASN A 7 -6.61 6.53 -16.43
C ASN A 7 -6.32 6.38 -14.92
N LEU A 8 -5.10 5.95 -14.57
CA LEU A 8 -4.65 5.84 -13.18
C LEU A 8 -4.88 7.15 -12.41
N TYR A 9 -4.37 8.28 -12.93
CA TYR A 9 -4.50 9.58 -12.27
C TYR A 9 -5.94 10.08 -12.16
N ARG A 10 -6.79 9.83 -13.17
CA ARG A 10 -8.16 10.36 -13.18
C ARG A 10 -9.12 9.55 -12.31
N HIS A 11 -8.91 8.24 -12.21
CA HIS A 11 -9.93 7.33 -11.66
C HIS A 11 -9.49 6.53 -10.44
N ILE A 12 -8.18 6.37 -10.21
CA ILE A 12 -7.67 5.55 -9.11
C ILE A 12 -6.95 6.42 -8.08
N ILE A 13 -5.94 7.19 -8.50
CA ILE A 13 -5.10 7.99 -7.60
C ILE A 13 -5.43 9.49 -7.64
N ARG A 14 -6.67 9.84 -8.03
CA ARG A 14 -7.17 11.24 -8.05
C ARG A 14 -7.02 11.92 -6.69
N ASP A 15 -7.38 11.19 -5.64
CA ASP A 15 -7.28 11.61 -4.25
C ASP A 15 -7.25 10.36 -3.34
N GLU A 16 -6.82 10.55 -2.09
CA GLU A 16 -6.62 9.43 -1.16
C GLU A 16 -7.93 8.68 -0.86
N VAL A 17 -9.09 9.36 -0.86
CA VAL A 17 -10.38 8.71 -0.59
C VAL A 17 -10.74 7.76 -1.71
N THR A 18 -10.61 8.23 -2.95
CA THR A 18 -10.86 7.43 -4.16
C THR A 18 -9.93 6.23 -4.23
N CYS A 19 -8.64 6.42 -3.94
CA CYS A 19 -7.67 5.34 -3.92
C CYS A 19 -7.98 4.30 -2.85
N VAL A 20 -8.35 4.73 -1.64
CA VAL A 20 -8.74 3.80 -0.55
C VAL A 20 -9.98 3.00 -0.93
N GLN A 21 -11.00 3.65 -1.49
CA GLN A 21 -12.21 2.95 -1.92
C GLN A 21 -11.91 1.92 -3.02
N TYR A 22 -11.13 2.31 -4.03
CA TYR A 22 -10.69 1.41 -5.11
C TYR A 22 -10.01 0.15 -4.58
N LEU A 23 -9.14 0.30 -3.57
CA LEU A 23 -8.42 -0.81 -2.95
C LEU A 23 -9.33 -1.69 -2.10
N LYS A 24 -10.29 -1.11 -1.38
CA LYS A 24 -11.28 -1.86 -0.59
C LYS A 24 -12.22 -2.67 -1.46
N ASP A 25 -12.72 -2.10 -2.56
CA ASP A 25 -13.62 -2.79 -3.49
C ASP A 25 -12.96 -4.05 -4.07
N ARG A 26 -11.62 -4.05 -4.17
CA ARG A 26 -10.79 -5.18 -4.61
C ARG A 26 -10.27 -6.05 -3.46
N ARG A 27 -10.70 -5.79 -2.23
CA ARG A 27 -10.27 -6.49 -1.00
C ARG A 27 -8.75 -6.43 -0.76
N LEU A 28 -8.11 -5.36 -1.24
CA LEU A 28 -6.66 -5.12 -1.08
C LEU A 28 -6.33 -4.34 0.20
N LEU A 29 -7.31 -3.66 0.79
CA LEU A 29 -7.27 -3.12 2.14
C LEU A 29 -8.24 -3.94 3.00
N LEU A 30 -7.80 -4.31 4.21
CA LEU A 30 -8.44 -5.27 5.12
C LEU A 30 -9.95 -5.01 5.23
N ALA A 31 -10.75 -5.81 4.53
CA ALA A 31 -12.20 -5.63 4.47
C ALA A 31 -12.91 -6.02 5.79
N ASN A 32 -12.25 -6.81 6.66
CA ASN A 32 -12.91 -7.54 7.74
C ASN A 32 -12.25 -7.39 9.12
N ASN A 33 -11.35 -6.41 9.33
CA ASN A 33 -10.72 -6.27 10.64
C ASN A 33 -11.75 -5.75 11.66
N PRO A 34 -11.80 -6.27 12.91
CA PRO A 34 -12.60 -5.67 13.95
C PRO A 34 -12.06 -4.25 14.14
N MET A 35 -12.86 -3.28 13.69
CA MET A 35 -12.58 -1.85 13.74
C MET A 35 -12.64 -1.39 15.20
N THR A 36 -11.73 -1.90 16.03
CA THR A 36 -11.71 -1.73 17.48
C THR A 36 -10.36 -1.18 17.91
N CYS A 37 -10.41 -0.17 18.77
CA CYS A 37 -9.24 0.53 19.25
C CYS A 37 -8.49 -0.31 20.29
N ILE A 38 -7.27 -0.72 19.96
CA ILE A 38 -6.37 -1.49 20.84
C ILE A 38 -5.52 -0.62 21.78
N LYS A 39 -5.78 0.69 21.88
CA LYS A 39 -4.99 1.56 22.76
C LYS A 39 -5.20 1.13 24.20
N VAL A 40 -4.11 0.84 24.90
CA VAL A 40 -4.09 0.60 26.33
C VAL A 40 -3.81 1.92 27.04
N LYS A 41 -4.61 2.24 28.05
CA LYS A 41 -4.35 3.33 28.99
C LYS A 41 -4.63 2.81 30.40
N ASP A 42 -3.66 2.95 31.30
CA ASP A 42 -3.77 2.51 32.70
C ASP A 42 -4.20 1.03 32.83
N GLY A 43 -3.62 0.16 31.98
CA GLY A 43 -3.92 -1.28 31.96
C GLY A 43 -5.24 -1.67 31.29
N VAL A 44 -6.07 -0.69 30.87
CA VAL A 44 -7.38 -0.95 30.26
C VAL A 44 -7.32 -0.73 28.74
N ILE A 45 -7.79 -1.72 27.97
CA ILE A 45 -7.94 -1.61 26.52
C ILE A 45 -9.15 -0.73 26.20
N CYS A 46 -8.98 0.22 25.27
CA CYS A 46 -10.02 1.17 24.91
C CYS A 46 -11.31 0.50 24.39
N ASN A 47 -11.17 -0.47 23.46
CA ASN A 47 -12.26 -1.18 22.77
C ASN A 47 -13.27 -0.26 22.04
N GLY A 48 -12.93 1.01 21.81
CA GLY A 48 -13.79 1.93 21.06
C GLY A 48 -13.83 1.58 19.57
N GLN A 49 -14.96 1.85 18.92
CA GLN A 49 -15.09 1.66 17.48
C GLN A 49 -14.15 2.61 16.71
N LEU A 50 -13.52 2.10 15.67
CA LEU A 50 -12.72 2.85 14.71
C LEU A 50 -13.59 3.18 13.49
N VAL A 51 -13.57 4.44 13.09
CA VAL A 51 -14.23 4.91 11.86
C VAL A 51 -13.23 5.61 10.97
N GLU A 52 -13.46 5.56 9.68
CA GLU A 52 -12.63 6.30 8.73
C GLU A 52 -12.75 7.80 8.92
N TYR A 53 -11.60 8.45 8.82
CA TYR A 53 -11.48 9.87 9.02
C TYR A 53 -10.41 10.43 8.10
N LEU A 54 -10.82 11.41 7.30
CA LEU A 54 -9.93 12.16 6.44
C LEU A 54 -9.22 13.23 7.27
N ARG A 55 -7.90 13.14 7.33
CA ARG A 55 -7.05 14.00 8.16
C ARG A 55 -6.02 14.73 7.31
N ASN A 56 -5.70 15.96 7.69
CA ASN A 56 -4.54 16.67 7.16
C ASN A 56 -3.24 16.01 7.65
N SER A 57 -2.41 15.57 6.71
CA SER A 57 -1.04 15.15 6.93
C SER A 57 -0.16 16.33 7.36
N LYS A 58 1.01 16.04 7.92
CA LYS A 58 2.05 17.06 8.16
C LYS A 58 2.74 17.53 6.87
N LYS A 59 2.47 16.88 5.74
CA LYS A 59 3.06 17.18 4.43
C LYS A 59 2.12 18.04 3.58
N ARG A 60 2.71 18.74 2.60
CA ARG A 60 1.99 19.56 1.61
C ARG A 60 2.08 18.98 0.21
N ASN A 61 1.11 19.33 -0.62
CA ASN A 61 1.13 19.17 -2.07
C ASN A 61 2.05 20.23 -2.70
N SER A 62 2.33 20.09 -4.00
CA SER A 62 3.14 21.05 -4.76
C SER A 62 2.52 22.44 -4.83
N ASP A 63 1.18 22.52 -4.79
CA ASP A 63 0.42 23.78 -4.71
C ASP A 63 0.39 24.41 -3.30
N GLY A 64 1.10 23.82 -2.33
CA GLY A 64 1.16 24.29 -0.95
C GLY A 64 -0.02 23.86 -0.07
N THR A 65 -1.04 23.19 -0.61
CA THR A 65 -2.17 22.67 0.18
C THR A 65 -1.75 21.50 1.07
N MET A 66 -2.42 21.27 2.20
CA MET A 66 -2.10 20.15 3.08
C MET A 66 -2.51 18.84 2.42
N LYS A 67 -1.58 17.86 2.36
CA LYS A 67 -1.90 16.50 1.90
C LYS A 67 -2.95 15.91 2.82
N LYS A 68 -4.00 15.30 2.27
CA LYS A 68 -5.01 14.58 3.05
C LYS A 68 -4.69 13.09 3.06
N VAL A 69 -4.88 12.45 4.20
CA VAL A 69 -4.69 11.01 4.38
C VAL A 69 -5.92 10.40 5.05
N VAL A 70 -6.30 9.20 4.61
CA VAL A 70 -7.37 8.43 5.25
C VAL A 70 -6.78 7.65 6.42
N THR A 71 -7.38 7.82 7.59
CA THR A 71 -6.97 7.18 8.84
C THR A 71 -8.18 6.58 9.55
N LEU A 72 -7.94 5.71 10.52
CA LEU A 72 -8.96 5.17 11.40
C LEU A 72 -8.95 5.94 12.72
N ARG A 73 -10.04 6.60 13.08
CA ARG A 73 -10.18 7.36 14.33
C ARG A 73 -11.08 6.61 15.31
N CYS A 74 -10.64 6.51 16.56
CA CYS A 74 -11.46 6.00 17.65
C CYS A 74 -12.58 6.97 18.01
N THR A 75 -13.82 6.48 18.05
CA THR A 75 -15.03 7.26 18.40
C THR A 75 -15.21 7.43 19.90
N LYS A 76 -14.53 6.62 20.74
CA LYS A 76 -14.63 6.71 22.21
C LYS A 76 -14.12 8.07 22.69
N ARG A 77 -14.98 8.81 23.40
CA ARG A 77 -14.64 10.10 24.00
C ARG A 77 -13.37 9.99 24.85
N GLY A 78 -12.45 10.93 24.66
CA GLY A 78 -11.16 10.98 25.38
C GLY A 78 -10.05 10.08 24.83
N CYS A 79 -10.33 9.10 23.96
CA CYS A 79 -9.27 8.23 23.41
C CYS A 79 -8.43 8.95 22.33
N GLN A 80 -9.10 9.70 21.44
CA GLN A 80 -8.53 10.50 20.33
C GLN A 80 -7.43 9.79 19.53
N THR A 81 -7.53 8.46 19.42
CA THR A 81 -6.50 7.65 18.78
C THR A 81 -6.76 7.54 17.30
N TYR A 82 -5.67 7.70 16.53
CA TYR A 82 -5.65 7.49 15.10
C TYR A 82 -4.79 6.26 14.79
N GLN A 83 -5.23 5.45 13.83
CA GLN A 83 -4.48 4.31 13.31
C GLN A 83 -4.40 4.44 11.78
N SER A 84 -3.34 3.87 11.18
CA SER A 84 -3.23 3.83 9.72
C SER A 84 -4.31 2.91 9.14
N ILE A 85 -4.92 3.31 8.03
CA ILE A 85 -5.83 2.44 7.25
C ILE A 85 -5.12 1.19 6.70
N ARG A 86 -3.78 1.24 6.63
CA ARG A 86 -2.92 0.14 6.15
C ARG A 86 -2.58 -0.85 7.26
N LYS A 87 -2.83 -0.52 8.52
CA LYS A 87 -2.37 -1.32 9.67
C LYS A 87 -2.73 -2.79 9.50
N ASP A 88 -1.78 -3.68 9.79
CA ASP A 88 -1.87 -5.15 9.61
C ASP A 88 -1.97 -5.64 8.16
N ASN A 89 -1.96 -4.74 7.17
CA ASN A 89 -1.85 -5.13 5.77
C ASN A 89 -0.42 -5.58 5.45
N LYS A 90 -0.25 -6.86 5.08
CA LYS A 90 1.06 -7.46 4.81
C LYS A 90 1.86 -6.80 3.68
N PHE A 91 1.20 -6.11 2.75
CA PHE A 91 1.85 -5.50 1.60
C PHE A 91 2.05 -3.99 1.78
N PHE A 92 0.98 -3.27 2.11
CA PHE A 92 1.01 -1.81 2.27
C PHE A 92 1.64 -1.35 3.60
N THR A 93 1.84 -2.27 4.55
CA THR A 93 2.63 -2.04 5.77
C THR A 93 3.97 -2.73 5.62
N TYR A 94 4.88 -2.09 4.88
CA TYR A 94 6.29 -2.45 4.93
C TYR A 94 6.88 -1.96 6.27
N THR A 95 7.41 -2.89 7.05
CA THR A 95 8.12 -2.61 8.30
C THR A 95 9.60 -2.92 8.11
N ASP A 96 10.46 -2.00 8.54
CA ASP A 96 11.90 -2.23 8.55
C ASP A 96 12.29 -3.33 9.56
N LEU A 97 13.58 -3.66 9.61
CA LEU A 97 14.14 -4.64 10.57
C LEU A 97 13.86 -4.29 12.04
N ASN A 98 13.50 -3.03 12.34
CA ASN A 98 13.13 -2.57 13.67
C ASN A 98 11.61 -2.61 13.92
N GLY A 99 10.83 -3.22 13.01
CA GLY A 99 9.37 -3.29 13.08
C GLY A 99 8.67 -1.96 12.82
N ARG A 100 9.37 -0.95 12.27
CA ARG A 100 8.79 0.38 12.03
C ARG A 100 8.31 0.51 10.60
N CYS A 101 7.05 0.93 10.43
CA CYS A 101 6.49 1.25 9.13
C CYS A 101 6.98 2.63 8.67
N ASN A 102 8.08 2.66 7.89
CA ASN A 102 8.73 3.90 7.46
C ASN A 102 8.27 4.41 6.09
N SER A 103 7.28 3.77 5.47
CA SER A 103 6.67 4.32 4.25
C SER A 103 5.88 5.59 4.61
N GLN A 104 6.59 6.72 4.51
CA GLN A 104 6.04 8.07 4.59
C GLN A 104 5.24 8.46 3.33
N LEU A 105 4.88 7.47 2.51
CA LEU A 105 4.08 7.61 1.31
C LEU A 105 2.59 7.40 1.61
N SER A 106 1.74 8.14 0.92
CA SER A 106 0.30 7.90 0.87
C SER A 106 -0.02 6.66 0.02
N LEU A 107 -1.26 6.17 0.06
CA LEU A 107 -1.67 5.05 -0.79
C LEU A 107 -1.63 5.42 -2.27
N CYS A 108 -2.07 6.63 -2.65
CA CYS A 108 -1.93 7.11 -4.03
C CYS A 108 -0.48 7.04 -4.50
N GLU A 109 0.46 7.51 -3.68
CA GLU A 109 1.89 7.54 -4.00
C GLU A 109 2.46 6.12 -4.16
N ILE A 110 2.02 5.17 -3.33
CA ILE A 110 2.43 3.77 -3.44
C ILE A 110 1.87 3.15 -4.73
N ILE A 111 0.59 3.35 -5.03
CA ILE A 111 -0.08 2.79 -6.21
C ILE A 111 0.53 3.34 -7.51
N GLU A 112 0.92 4.62 -7.52
CA GLU A 112 1.67 5.24 -8.61
C GLU A 112 3.01 4.52 -8.86
N ILE A 113 3.80 4.25 -7.81
CA ILE A 113 5.08 3.54 -7.93
C ILE A 113 4.88 2.10 -8.41
N ILE A 114 3.86 1.41 -7.91
CA ILE A 114 3.52 0.05 -8.36
C ILE A 114 3.16 0.05 -9.84
N TRP A 115 2.37 1.03 -10.30
CA TRP A 115 2.03 1.16 -11.72
C TRP A 115 3.29 1.36 -12.57
N PHE A 116 4.24 2.19 -12.14
CA PHE A 116 5.53 2.36 -12.83
C PHE A 116 6.33 1.06 -12.91
N TRP A 117 6.39 0.29 -11.83
CA TRP A 117 7.07 -1.00 -11.82
C TRP A 117 6.42 -1.99 -12.79
N VAL A 118 5.08 -2.12 -12.77
CA VAL A 118 4.33 -3.02 -13.68
C VAL A 118 4.55 -2.64 -15.15
N ASN A 119 4.68 -1.34 -15.44
CA ASN A 119 4.91 -0.83 -16.80
C ASN A 119 6.40 -0.66 -17.14
N LEU A 120 7.30 -1.30 -16.38
CA LEU A 120 8.74 -1.36 -16.65
C LEU A 120 9.42 0.02 -16.77
N VAL A 121 8.90 1.02 -16.06
CA VAL A 121 9.49 2.36 -16.05
C VAL A 121 10.83 2.31 -15.31
N PRO A 122 11.94 2.75 -15.92
CA PRO A 122 13.26 2.76 -15.26
C PRO A 122 13.28 3.60 -13.98
N VAL A 123 14.09 3.18 -13.01
CA VAL A 123 14.22 3.86 -11.70
C VAL A 123 14.50 5.36 -11.85
N ASN A 124 15.43 5.74 -12.73
CA ASN A 124 15.78 7.15 -12.92
C ASN A 124 14.60 7.98 -13.47
N GLN A 125 13.79 7.38 -14.35
CA GLN A 125 12.61 8.04 -14.90
C GLN A 125 11.51 8.18 -13.83
N ALA A 126 11.27 7.13 -13.05
CA ALA A 126 10.32 7.16 -11.94
C ALA A 126 10.73 8.19 -10.85
N VAL A 127 12.04 8.29 -10.55
CA VAL A 127 12.58 9.33 -9.66
C VAL A 127 12.26 10.72 -10.20
N ASN A 128 12.53 10.97 -11.48
CA ASN A 128 12.29 12.28 -12.10
C ASN A 128 10.80 12.64 -12.13
N TRP A 129 9.92 11.68 -12.43
CA TRP A 129 8.47 11.93 -12.51
C TRP A 129 7.80 12.11 -11.15
N THR A 130 8.34 11.48 -10.10
CA THR A 130 7.72 11.50 -8.77
C THR A 130 8.37 12.47 -7.79
N SER A 131 9.56 12.97 -8.12
CA SER A 131 10.42 13.74 -7.21
C SER A 131 10.74 13.01 -5.90
N ARG A 132 10.68 11.67 -5.89
CA ARG A 132 11.01 10.84 -4.73
C ARG A 132 12.49 10.44 -4.74
N SER A 133 13.02 10.13 -3.55
CA SER A 133 14.41 9.68 -3.46
C SER A 133 14.61 8.38 -4.25
N LYS A 134 15.80 8.23 -4.85
CA LYS A 134 16.18 7.02 -5.58
C LYS A 134 16.05 5.76 -4.71
N ASN A 135 16.46 5.85 -3.44
CA ASN A 135 16.34 4.75 -2.49
C ASN A 135 14.88 4.32 -2.30
N THR A 136 13.96 5.27 -2.12
CA THR A 136 12.53 4.97 -2.00
C THR A 136 11.99 4.22 -3.22
N ILE A 137 12.34 4.64 -4.45
CA ILE A 137 11.89 3.95 -5.66
C ILE A 137 12.48 2.53 -5.75
N ILE A 138 13.77 2.36 -5.46
CA ILE A 138 14.44 1.05 -5.45
C ILE A 138 13.79 0.11 -4.42
N ASP A 139 13.54 0.59 -3.20
CA ASP A 139 12.94 -0.22 -2.14
C ASP A 139 11.55 -0.74 -2.55
N TRP A 140 10.72 0.12 -3.13
CA TRP A 140 9.39 -0.28 -3.62
C TRP A 140 9.45 -1.22 -4.82
N TYR A 141 10.40 -1.02 -5.75
CA TYR A 141 10.58 -1.91 -6.90
C TYR A 141 11.05 -3.31 -6.45
N ASN A 142 11.93 -3.37 -5.45
CA ASN A 142 12.35 -4.63 -4.83
C ASN A 142 11.17 -5.31 -4.13
N LEU A 143 10.40 -4.56 -3.33
CA LEU A 143 9.20 -5.10 -2.68
C LEU A 143 8.18 -5.65 -3.69
N CYS A 144 8.00 -4.98 -4.84
CA CYS A 144 7.15 -5.47 -5.91
C CYS A 144 7.71 -6.74 -6.56
N ARG A 145 9.04 -6.87 -6.68
CA ARG A 145 9.72 -8.06 -7.21
C ARG A 145 9.63 -9.26 -6.27
N ASP A 146 9.60 -9.04 -4.96
CA ASP A 146 9.49 -10.14 -3.98
C ASP A 146 8.15 -10.87 -4.07
N ILE A 147 7.09 -10.21 -4.52
CA ILE A 147 5.77 -10.83 -4.72
C ILE A 147 5.82 -11.98 -5.74
N PRO A 148 6.19 -11.77 -7.03
CA PRO A 148 6.24 -12.85 -8.00
C PRO A 148 7.27 -13.91 -7.62
N VAL A 149 8.40 -13.55 -6.99
CA VAL A 149 9.38 -14.53 -6.48
C VAL A 149 8.74 -15.45 -5.44
N ASN A 150 7.98 -14.90 -4.49
CA ASN A 150 7.27 -15.67 -3.47
C ASN A 150 6.13 -16.52 -4.07
N CYS A 151 5.41 -15.99 -5.07
CA CYS A 151 4.41 -16.78 -5.80
C CYS A 151 5.05 -17.93 -6.56
N PHE A 152 6.21 -17.70 -7.17
CA PHE A 152 6.94 -18.70 -7.93
C PHE A 152 7.60 -19.75 -7.03
N SER A 153 8.12 -19.37 -5.87
CA SER A 153 8.71 -20.34 -4.92
C SER A 153 7.66 -21.27 -4.30
N LYS A 154 6.41 -20.82 -4.21
CA LYS A 154 5.26 -21.60 -3.73
C LYS A 154 4.57 -22.43 -4.81
N ARG A 155 4.93 -22.27 -6.09
CA ARG A 155 4.33 -23.05 -7.16
C ARG A 155 4.80 -24.51 -7.06
N GLU A 156 3.94 -25.44 -7.44
CA GLU A 156 4.36 -26.83 -7.61
C GLU A 156 5.48 -26.92 -8.65
N LYS A 157 6.48 -27.78 -8.41
CA LYS A 157 7.57 -27.96 -9.37
C LYS A 157 6.97 -28.38 -10.72
N MET A 158 7.35 -27.67 -11.78
CA MET A 158 7.05 -28.14 -13.13
C MET A 158 7.92 -29.37 -13.40
N GLY A 159 7.29 -30.55 -13.47
CA GLY A 159 7.97 -31.83 -13.64
C GLY A 159 8.30 -32.55 -12.32
N GLY A 160 8.76 -33.79 -12.45
CA GLY A 160 9.00 -34.71 -11.34
C GLY A 160 9.15 -36.14 -11.85
N HIS A 161 9.50 -37.08 -10.97
CA HIS A 161 9.59 -38.49 -11.34
C HIS A 161 8.22 -38.98 -11.85
N GLY A 162 8.16 -39.47 -13.09
CA GLY A 162 6.92 -39.89 -13.74
C GLY A 162 6.12 -38.79 -14.45
N CYS A 163 6.60 -37.54 -14.47
CA CYS A 163 5.95 -36.46 -15.22
C CYS A 163 6.69 -36.18 -16.53
N THR A 164 6.00 -36.34 -17.66
CA THR A 164 6.48 -35.89 -18.97
C THR A 164 6.20 -34.40 -19.12
N VAL A 165 7.25 -33.58 -19.18
CA VAL A 165 7.13 -32.14 -19.46
C VAL A 165 7.39 -31.93 -20.95
N GLN A 166 6.40 -31.39 -21.66
CA GLN A 166 6.55 -30.99 -23.05
C GLN A 166 7.00 -29.53 -23.12
N ILE A 167 8.16 -29.28 -23.74
CA ILE A 167 8.67 -27.94 -23.99
C ILE A 167 8.36 -27.64 -25.46
N ASP A 168 7.61 -26.56 -25.70
CA ASP A 168 7.38 -26.06 -27.05
C ASP A 168 8.51 -25.10 -27.40
N GLU A 169 9.31 -25.45 -28.40
CA GLU A 169 10.40 -24.59 -28.89
C GLU A 169 9.79 -23.57 -29.87
N SER A 170 10.00 -22.27 -29.59
CA SER A 170 9.59 -21.16 -30.45
C SER A 170 10.72 -20.75 -31.40
#